data_AF-A0A9P3J5C0-F1
#
_entry.id   AF-A0A9P3J5C0-F1
#
_cell.length_a   1.000
_cell.length_b   1.000
_cell.length_c   1.000
_cell.angle_alpha   90.00
_cell.angle_beta   90.00
_cell.angle_gamma   90.00
#
_symmetry.space_group_name_H-M   'P 1'
#
loop_
_entity.id
_entity.type
_entity.pdbx_description
1 polymer ?
#
loop_
_entity_poly.entity_id
_entity_poly.type
_entity_poly.pdbx_seq_one_letter_code
_entity_poly.pdbx_strand_id
1 'polypeptide(L)'
;MKSADLLDAYRHLHPTKDMQAGFTWSGNPVGRYRGKRMRVDYFCVSKDLLPRVTACDIHGRGFEGEGFLGSDHCPITITLRPS
;
A
#
# COMPACT_ATOMS: atom_id res chain seq x y z
N MET A 1 8.74 -4.91 12.87
CA MET A 1 10.04 -5.04 12.17
C MET A 1 11.15 -4.36 12.97
N LYS A 2 11.52 -4.88 14.15
CA LYS A 2 12.60 -4.32 14.98
C LYS A 2 13.95 -5.02 14.80
N SER A 3 13.98 -6.17 14.12
CA SER A 3 15.18 -7.01 13.99
C SER A 3 15.98 -6.79 12.70
N ALA A 4 15.43 -6.11 11.70
CA ALA A 4 16.05 -5.94 10.38
C ALA A 4 16.13 -4.48 9.90
N ASP A 5 15.76 -3.51 10.74
CA ASP A 5 15.81 -2.07 10.41
C ASP A 5 15.18 -1.68 9.06
N LEU A 6 14.14 -2.41 8.67
CA LEU A 6 13.38 -2.15 7.44
C LEU A 6 12.33 -1.06 7.68
N LEU A 7 12.18 -0.19 6.68
CA LEU A 7 11.22 0.90 6.65
C LEU A 7 10.08 0.56 5.69
N ASP A 8 8.86 0.93 6.08
CA ASP A 8 7.68 0.85 5.22
C ASP A 8 7.73 1.99 4.19
N ALA A 9 8.04 1.66 2.93
CA ALA A 9 8.25 2.65 1.87
C ALA A 9 7.01 3.51 1.62
N TYR A 10 5.81 2.91 1.67
CA TYR A 10 4.57 3.64 1.47
C TYR A 10 4.36 4.66 2.60
N ARG A 11 4.52 4.23 3.86
CA ARG A 11 4.33 5.14 5.00
C ARG A 11 5.41 6.21 5.09
N HIS A 12 6.61 5.93 4.60
CA HIS A 12 7.69 6.91 4.54
C HIS A 12 7.36 8.06 3.58
N LEU A 13 6.80 7.75 2.41
CA LEU A 13 6.43 8.75 1.41
C LEU A 13 5.06 9.40 1.67
N HIS A 14 4.16 8.70 2.36
CA HIS A 14 2.79 9.13 2.65
C HIS A 14 2.53 9.13 4.17
N PRO A 15 3.08 10.10 4.93
CA PRO A 15 2.98 10.13 6.38
C PRO A 15 1.57 10.49 6.88
N THR A 16 0.81 11.24 6.09
CA THR A 16 -0.58 11.58 6.38
C THR A 16 -1.51 10.45 5.98
N LYS A 17 -2.51 10.19 6.81
CA LYS A 17 -3.50 9.15 6.52
C LYS A 17 -4.46 9.65 5.43
N ASP A 18 -4.46 8.97 4.29
CA ASP A 18 -5.51 9.10 3.29
C ASP A 18 -6.70 8.21 3.68
N MET A 19 -7.91 8.78 3.72
CA MET A 19 -9.14 8.07 4.06
C MET A 19 -9.87 7.54 2.80
N GLN A 20 -9.49 8.02 1.61
CA GLN A 20 -10.03 7.61 0.31
C GLN A 20 -9.12 6.61 -0.42
N ALA A 21 -7.83 6.56 -0.05
CA ALA A 21 -6.83 5.61 -0.56
C ALA A 21 -6.04 4.95 0.59
N GLY A 22 -4.93 4.29 0.26
CA GLY A 22 -3.99 3.76 1.26
C GLY A 22 -4.37 2.42 1.87
N PHE A 23 -5.29 1.69 1.24
CA PHE A 23 -5.63 0.31 1.57
C PHE A 23 -5.33 -0.57 0.36
N THR A 24 -4.73 -1.73 0.62
CA THR A 24 -4.39 -2.70 -0.43
C THR A 24 -5.39 -3.83 -0.52
N TRP A 25 -6.26 -3.98 0.49
CA TRP A 25 -7.30 -5.00 0.56
C TRP A 25 -8.66 -4.37 0.85
N SER A 26 -9.69 -4.90 0.18
CA SER A 26 -11.09 -4.55 0.41
C SER A 26 -11.93 -5.80 0.63
N GLY A 27 -12.71 -5.82 1.70
CA GLY A 27 -13.66 -6.90 1.95
C GLY A 27 -14.77 -6.94 0.92
N ASN A 28 -15.36 -8.13 0.74
CA ASN A 28 -16.50 -8.33 -0.14
C ASN A 28 -17.63 -7.31 0.13
N PRO A 29 -18.35 -6.85 -0.92
CA PRO A 29 -19.42 -5.86 -0.77
C PRO A 29 -20.63 -6.39 0.02
N VAL A 30 -20.66 -7.70 0.31
CA VAL A 30 -21.68 -8.37 1.11
C VAL A 30 -21.03 -9.21 2.22
N GLY A 31 -21.78 -9.44 3.30
CA GLY A 31 -21.36 -10.29 4.42
C GLY A 31 -20.46 -9.60 5.46
N ARG A 32 -19.74 -10.41 6.25
CA ARG A 32 -19.03 -10.01 7.48
C ARG A 32 -17.99 -8.89 7.28
N TYR A 33 -17.43 -8.78 6.08
CA TYR A 33 -16.35 -7.85 5.77
C TYR A 33 -16.80 -6.64 4.93
N ARG A 34 -18.12 -6.46 4.74
CA ARG A 34 -18.68 -5.33 4.01
C ARG A 34 -18.16 -4.00 4.57
N GLY A 35 -17.59 -3.18 3.68
CA GLY A 35 -17.06 -1.86 4.00
C GLY A 35 -15.75 -1.85 4.79
N LYS A 36 -15.15 -3.01 5.08
CA LYS A 36 -13.86 -3.10 5.78
C LYS A 36 -12.72 -3.06 4.77
N ARG A 37 -11.67 -2.33 5.12
CA ARG A 37 -10.48 -2.13 4.30
C ARG A 37 -9.23 -2.19 5.17
N MET A 38 -8.15 -2.69 4.60
CA MET A 38 -6.88 -2.83 5.30
C MET A 38 -5.72 -2.54 4.35
N ARG A 39 -4.57 -2.17 4.91
CA ARG A 39 -3.30 -2.16 4.19
C ARG A 39 -2.48 -3.34 4.69
N VAL A 40 -2.44 -4.40 3.90
CA VAL A 40 -1.80 -5.67 4.26
C VAL A 40 -0.64 -6.05 3.34
N ASP A 41 -0.43 -5.29 2.26
CA ASP A 41 0.66 -5.47 1.30
C ASP A 41 1.67 -4.31 1.43
N TYR A 42 2.96 -4.64 1.41
CA TYR A 42 4.03 -3.73 1.80
C TYR A 42 5.27 -3.89 0.93
N PHE A 43 5.91 -2.77 0.60
CA PHE A 43 7.34 -2.75 0.31
C PHE A 43 8.11 -2.33 1.55
N CYS A 44 8.90 -3.25 2.10
CA CYS A 44 9.80 -2.98 3.22
C CYS A 44 11.22 -2.85 2.69
N VAL A 45 11.81 -1.67 2.85
CA VAL A 45 13.10 -1.30 2.26
C VAL A 45 14.15 -1.05 3.33
N SER A 46 15.41 -1.36 3.03
CA SER A 46 16.53 -1.00 3.91
C SER A 46 16.76 0.51 3.89
N LYS A 47 17.41 1.03 4.95
CA LYS A 47 17.82 2.44 5.04
C LYS A 47 18.70 2.86 3.86
N ASP A 48 19.55 1.96 3.36
CA ASP A 48 20.47 2.25 2.25
C ASP A 48 19.78 2.32 0.88
N LEU A 49 18.68 1.57 0.71
CA LEU A 49 17.90 1.60 -0.52
C LEU A 49 16.91 2.78 -0.54
N LEU A 50 16.48 3.26 0.63
CA LEU A 50 15.47 4.30 0.78
C LEU A 50 15.73 5.56 -0.07
N PRO A 51 16.97 6.12 -0.15
CA PRO A 51 17.26 7.29 -0.98
C PRO A 51 17.02 7.08 -2.48
N ARG A 52 16.92 5.83 -2.94
CA ARG A 52 16.61 5.48 -4.33
C ARG A 52 15.11 5.35 -4.59
N VAL A 53 14.28 5.21 -3.56
CA VAL A 53 12.82 5.10 -3.71
C VAL A 53 12.26 6.46 -4.11
N THR A 54 11.69 6.57 -5.30
CA THR A 54 11.09 7.81 -5.80
C THR A 54 9.58 7.85 -5.74
N ALA A 55 8.94 6.68 -5.74
CA ALA A 55 7.49 6.56 -5.60
C ALA A 55 7.14 5.22 -4.93
N CYS A 56 6.05 5.22 -4.18
CA CYS A 56 5.45 4.02 -3.62
C CYS A 56 3.95 4.26 -3.53
N ASP A 57 3.18 3.65 -4.44
CA ASP A 57 1.78 4.01 -4.69
C ASP A 57 0.87 2.79 -4.58
N ILE A 58 -0.30 3.02 -4.01
CA ILE A 58 -1.39 2.04 -3.90
C ILE A 58 -2.44 2.40 -4.94
N HIS A 59 -2.80 1.45 -5.78
CA HIS A 59 -3.70 1.68 -6.92
C HIS A 59 -5.18 1.46 -6.60
N GLY A 60 -5.49 1.05 -5.38
CA GLY A 60 -6.85 0.90 -4.87
C GLY A 60 -7.39 2.20 -4.30
N ARG A 61 -8.60 2.61 -4.73
CA ARG A 61 -9.26 3.82 -4.21
C ARG A 61 -10.77 3.72 -4.17
N GLY A 62 -11.35 4.57 -3.32
CA GLY A 62 -12.78 4.85 -3.31
C GLY A 62 -13.65 3.72 -2.76
N PHE A 63 -14.96 3.97 -2.72
CA PHE A 63 -15.94 3.01 -2.21
C PHE A 63 -16.30 1.91 -3.20
N GLU A 64 -16.23 2.23 -4.49
CA GLU A 64 -16.58 1.34 -5.60
C GLU A 64 -15.46 0.35 -5.97
N GLY A 65 -14.35 0.33 -5.24
CA GLY A 65 -13.26 -0.63 -5.46
C GLY A 65 -12.48 -0.39 -6.74
N GLU A 66 -12.25 0.87 -7.10
CA GLU A 66 -11.42 1.18 -8.26
C GLU A 66 -9.99 0.67 -8.03
N GLY A 67 -9.42 -0.02 -9.03
CA GLY A 67 -8.11 -0.67 -8.94
C GLY A 67 -8.11 -2.09 -8.36
N PHE A 68 -9.25 -2.60 -7.89
CA PHE A 68 -9.43 -3.99 -7.44
C PHE A 68 -9.92 -4.86 -8.61
N LEU A 69 -9.03 -5.12 -9.57
CA LEU A 69 -9.34 -5.76 -10.85
C LEU A 69 -9.30 -7.29 -10.78
N GLY A 70 -10.27 -7.89 -10.08
CA GLY A 70 -10.44 -9.35 -10.01
C GLY A 70 -9.76 -10.05 -8.83
N SER A 71 -9.08 -9.29 -7.96
CA SER A 71 -8.64 -9.72 -6.63
C SER A 71 -9.28 -8.82 -5.57
N ASP A 72 -9.44 -9.34 -4.35
CA ASP A 72 -9.76 -8.54 -3.16
C ASP A 72 -8.58 -7.68 -2.70
N HIS A 73 -7.42 -7.83 -3.33
CA HIS A 73 -6.28 -6.94 -3.24
C HIS A 73 -6.12 -6.06 -4.49
N CYS A 74 -5.59 -4.85 -4.32
CA CYS A 74 -5.15 -3.99 -5.41
C CYS A 74 -3.62 -3.95 -5.50
N PRO A 75 -3.04 -3.60 -6.65
CA PRO A 75 -1.61 -3.43 -6.79
C PRO A 75 -1.05 -2.35 -5.85
N ILE A 76 0.15 -2.62 -5.32
CA ILE A 76 1.06 -1.61 -4.77
C ILE A 76 2.33 -1.63 -5.64
N THR A 77 2.84 -0.45 -6.00
CA THR A 77 4.03 -0.33 -6.85
C THR A 77 5.11 0.49 -6.16
N ILE A 78 6.38 0.15 -6.41
CA ILE A 78 7.53 0.95 -5.98
C ILE A 78 8.37 1.31 -7.20
N THR A 79 8.86 2.55 -7.26
CA THR A 79 9.80 3.00 -8.29
C THR A 79 11.14 3.32 -7.64
N LEU A 80 12.21 2.80 -8.26
CA LEU A 80 13.59 3.02 -7.83
C LEU A 80 14.34 3.79 -8.91
N ARG A 81 15.17 4.75 -8.49
CA ARG A 81 16.19 5.32 -9.40
C ARG A 81 17.23 4.24 -9.74
N PRO A 82 17.73 4.22 -10.99
CA PRO A 82 18.91 3.44 -11.35
C PRO A 82 20.09 3.75 -10.41
N SER A 83 20.98 2.79 -10.26
CA SER A 83 22.25 2.95 -9.54
C SER A 83 23.25 3.73 -10.37
#